data_AF-A0A1V6R659-F1
#
_entry.id   AF-A0A1V6R659-F1
#
_cell.length_a   1.000
_cell.length_b   1.000
_cell.length_c   1.000
_cell.angle_alpha   90.00
_cell.angle_beta   90.00
_cell.angle_gamma   90.00
#
_symmetry.space_group_name_H-M   'P 1'
#
loop_
_entity.id
_entity.type
_entity.pdbx_description
1 polymer ?
#
loop_
_entity_poly.entity_id
_entity_poly.type
_entity_poly.pdbx_seq_one_letter_code
_entity_poly.pdbx_strand_id
1 'polypeptide(L)'
;MIKEGPKCLGIFLQSPLQLPRSFSSTTLFSPKHILFSLFKMPRAVRGLLIECDPSIKSMILKYDEERHDYIVEDLDDENHLVIKESQLQNLKVRLDQDLDEKIMQLDESESE
;
A
#
# COMPACT_ATOMS: atom_id res chain seq x y z
N MET A 1 5.74 -6.87 -14.45
CA MET A 1 5.71 -5.56 -15.14
C MET A 1 5.08 -4.54 -14.20
N ILE A 2 5.90 -3.76 -13.49
CA ILE A 2 5.45 -2.82 -12.44
C ILE A 2 4.74 -1.64 -13.13
N LYS A 3 3.43 -1.49 -12.93
CA LYS A 3 2.70 -0.29 -13.35
C LYS A 3 2.86 0.76 -12.25
N GLU A 4 3.59 1.83 -12.55
CA GLU A 4 3.63 3.00 -11.67
C GLU A 4 2.27 3.69 -11.73
N GLY A 5 1.51 3.61 -10.65
CA GLY A 5 0.28 4.37 -10.48
C GLY A 5 0.57 5.88 -10.48
N PRO A 6 -0.44 6.72 -10.79
CA PRO A 6 -0.26 8.17 -10.78
C PRO A 6 0.25 8.62 -9.41
N LYS A 7 1.33 9.40 -9.41
CA LYS A 7 1.88 10.05 -8.22
C LYS A 7 0.75 10.88 -7.62
N CYS A 8 0.17 10.42 -6.51
CA CYS A 8 -0.85 11.17 -5.78
C CYS A 8 -0.21 12.42 -5.15
N LEU A 9 0.04 13.44 -5.96
CA LEU A 9 0.36 14.81 -5.53
C LEU A 9 -0.94 15.50 -5.08
N GLY A 10 -1.73 14.80 -4.27
CA GLY A 10 -2.99 15.29 -3.73
C GLY A 10 -2.74 15.96 -2.39
N ILE A 11 -2.37 17.24 -2.43
CA ILE A 11 -2.64 18.17 -1.34
C ILE A 11 -4.16 18.21 -1.12
N PHE A 12 -4.69 17.28 -0.34
CA PHE A 12 -6.05 17.38 0.17
C PHE A 12 -6.02 18.47 1.25
N LEU A 13 -6.11 19.73 0.81
CA LEU A 13 -6.40 20.86 1.68
C LEU A 13 -7.65 20.49 2.48
N GLN A 14 -7.50 20.43 3.80
CA GLN A 14 -8.60 20.58 4.73
C GLN A 14 -9.41 21.81 4.32
N SER A 15 -10.66 21.60 3.92
CA SER A 15 -11.70 22.58 4.15
C SER A 15 -12.18 22.39 5.59
N PRO A 16 -11.86 23.28 6.54
CA PRO A 16 -12.61 23.37 7.77
C PRO A 16 -13.91 24.15 7.50
N LEU A 17 -14.91 23.97 8.36
CA LEU A 17 -16.18 24.71 8.44
C LEU A 17 -17.35 24.10 7.65
N GLN A 18 -18.21 23.36 8.37
CA GLN A 18 -19.45 23.92 8.89
C GLN A 18 -20.15 22.88 9.80
N LEU A 19 -20.16 23.14 11.11
CA LEU A 19 -21.14 22.54 12.02
C LEU A 19 -22.37 23.47 12.07
N PRO A 20 -23.60 22.98 11.87
CA PRO A 20 -24.78 23.83 12.01
C PRO A 20 -25.10 24.12 13.48
N ARG A 21 -25.65 25.32 13.62
CA ARG A 21 -26.12 26.03 14.80
C ARG A 21 -27.01 25.17 15.71
N SER A 22 -26.73 25.29 17.01
CA SER A 22 -27.65 25.21 18.17
C SER A 22 -29.09 24.77 17.89
N PHE A 23 -29.47 23.58 18.37
CA PHE A 23 -30.85 23.25 18.67
C PHE A 23 -30.96 22.88 20.14
N SER A 24 -31.73 23.69 20.87
CA SER A 24 -31.96 23.56 22.30
C SER A 24 -33.02 22.50 22.59
N SER A 25 -32.83 21.85 23.74
CA SER A 25 -33.86 21.33 24.65
C SER A 25 -34.32 19.87 24.49
N THR A 26 -33.75 19.04 25.37
CA THR A 26 -34.43 18.11 26.30
C THR A 26 -35.49 17.15 25.76
N THR A 27 -35.14 15.86 25.68
CA THR A 27 -35.87 14.78 26.36
C THR A 27 -34.99 13.54 26.55
N LEU A 28 -35.15 12.90 27.70
CA LEU A 28 -34.46 11.74 28.23
C LEU A 28 -34.66 10.47 27.38
N PHE A 29 -33.57 9.80 26.99
CA PHE A 29 -33.56 8.33 26.86
C PHE A 29 -32.16 7.75 27.09
N SER A 30 -32.15 6.66 27.83
CA SER A 30 -31.05 5.99 28.55
C SER A 30 -29.95 5.34 27.66
N PRO A 31 -28.84 4.87 28.26
CA PRO A 31 -27.50 4.86 27.66
C PRO A 31 -27.02 3.48 27.14
N LYS A 32 -25.92 3.55 26.37
CA LYS A 32 -24.97 2.48 25.94
C LYS A 32 -25.30 1.78 24.62
N HIS A 33 -24.62 2.22 23.55
CA HIS A 33 -24.14 1.45 22.37
C HIS A 33 -24.08 2.26 21.06
N ILE A 34 -24.12 3.59 21.11
CA ILE A 34 -23.94 4.40 19.90
C ILE A 34 -22.46 4.75 19.74
N LEU A 35 -21.81 3.94 18.88
CA LEU A 35 -20.96 4.45 17.80
C LEU A 35 -19.58 5.02 18.16
N PHE A 36 -18.77 4.31 18.96
CA PHE A 36 -17.35 4.67 19.15
C PHE A 36 -16.36 3.89 18.27
N SER A 37 -16.80 2.91 17.48
CA SER A 37 -15.89 1.87 16.95
C SER A 37 -15.25 2.11 15.57
N LEU A 38 -15.54 3.17 14.81
CA LEU A 38 -15.06 3.24 13.41
C LEU A 38 -14.48 4.58 12.97
N PHE A 39 -13.94 5.39 13.88
CA PHE A 39 -12.99 6.43 13.48
C PHE A 39 -11.57 5.84 13.46
N LYS A 40 -11.27 5.00 12.45
CA LYS A 40 -9.88 4.73 12.06
C LYS A 40 -9.33 6.09 11.59
N MET A 41 -8.52 6.74 12.43
CA MET A 41 -7.92 8.03 12.06
C MET A 41 -7.20 7.86 10.72
N PRO A 42 -7.46 8.74 9.73
CA PRO A 42 -6.81 8.63 8.44
C PRO A 42 -5.31 8.78 8.64
N ARG A 43 -4.56 7.71 8.35
CA ARG A 43 -3.10 7.76 8.32
C ARG A 43 -2.70 7.98 6.87
N ALA A 44 -2.03 9.09 6.60
CA ALA A 44 -1.43 9.36 5.31
C ALA A 44 0.05 8.97 5.37
N VAL A 45 0.46 8.05 4.50
CA VAL A 45 1.83 7.60 4.36
C VAL A 45 2.34 8.02 2.99
N ARG A 46 3.56 8.56 2.93
CA ARG A 46 4.20 8.93 1.66
C ARG A 46 4.92 7.72 1.10
N GLY A 47 4.66 7.39 -0.15
CA GLY A 47 5.30 6.28 -0.84
C GLY A 47 4.75 6.12 -2.26
N LEU A 48 5.24 5.09 -2.95
CA LEU A 48 4.75 4.70 -4.26
C LEU A 48 3.85 3.49 -4.11
N LEU A 49 2.63 3.60 -4.63
CA LEU A 49 1.72 2.48 -4.76
C LEU A 49 2.12 1.65 -5.98
N ILE A 50 2.42 0.38 -5.74
CA ILE A 50 2.69 -0.61 -6.78
C ILE A 50 1.53 -1.60 -6.83
N GLU A 51 1.03 -1.81 -8.04
CA GLU A 51 0.16 -2.92 -8.40
C GLU A 51 1.00 -3.98 -9.12
N CYS A 52 1.04 -5.20 -8.58
CA CYS A 52 1.82 -6.32 -9.14
C CYS A 52 1.17 -7.67 -8.82
N ASP A 53 1.60 -8.71 -9.55
CA ASP A 53 1.13 -10.08 -9.33
C ASP A 53 1.56 -10.62 -7.95
N PRO A 54 0.80 -11.54 -7.33
CA PRO A 54 1.11 -12.09 -6.01
C PRO A 54 2.48 -12.79 -5.95
N SER A 55 2.95 -13.34 -7.08
CA SER A 55 4.29 -13.92 -7.21
C SER A 55 5.39 -12.87 -7.05
N ILE A 56 5.21 -11.69 -7.65
CA ILE A 56 6.14 -10.57 -7.55
C ILE A 56 6.09 -9.95 -6.14
N LYS A 57 4.88 -9.82 -5.56
CA LYS A 57 4.70 -9.39 -4.16
C LYS A 57 5.50 -10.28 -3.20
N SER A 58 5.43 -11.59 -3.38
CA SER A 58 6.20 -12.57 -2.57
C SER A 58 7.73 -12.39 -2.72
N MET A 59 8.21 -12.11 -3.94
CA MET A 59 9.64 -11.83 -4.16
C MET A 59 10.09 -10.53 -3.49
N ILE A 60 9.27 -9.47 -3.58
CA ILE A 60 9.54 -8.18 -2.92
C ILE A 60 9.56 -8.34 -1.40
N LEU A 61 8.61 -9.08 -0.82
CA LEU A 61 8.58 -9.40 0.61
C LEU A 61 9.85 -10.13 1.04
N LYS A 62 10.31 -11.11 0.26
CA LYS A 62 11.56 -11.84 0.55
C LYS A 62 12.79 -10.92 0.57
N TYR A 63 12.89 -9.96 -0.35
CA TYR A 63 13.98 -8.97 -0.30
C TYR A 63 13.86 -8.01 0.89
N ASP A 64 12.63 -7.70 1.28
CA ASP A 64 12.38 -6.87 2.45
C ASP A 64 12.73 -7.60 3.75
N GLU A 65 12.58 -8.93 3.84
CA GLU A 65 13.00 -9.71 5.03
C GLU A 65 14.49 -9.55 5.38
N GLU A 66 15.36 -9.27 4.42
CA GLU A 66 16.80 -9.13 4.66
C GLU A 66 17.19 -7.77 5.28
N ARG A 67 16.50 -6.69 4.89
CA ARG A 67 16.92 -5.29 5.17
C ARG A 67 15.81 -4.39 5.69
N HIS A 68 14.54 -4.77 5.52
CA HIS A 68 13.32 -4.03 5.81
C HIS A 68 13.35 -2.56 5.33
N ASP A 69 13.95 -2.34 4.15
CA ASP A 69 14.15 -1.00 3.59
C ASP A 69 13.28 -0.71 2.37
N TYR A 70 12.57 -1.69 1.83
CA TYR A 70 11.85 -1.54 0.57
C TYR A 70 10.38 -1.18 0.80
N ILE A 71 9.70 -1.89 1.70
CA ILE A 71 8.26 -1.77 1.93
C ILE A 71 7.98 -0.74 3.03
N VAL A 72 7.02 0.14 2.78
CA VAL A 72 6.52 1.11 3.77
C VAL A 72 5.24 0.61 4.42
N GLU A 73 4.32 0.08 3.62
CA GLU A 73 3.06 -0.47 4.09
C GLU A 73 2.62 -1.61 3.15
N ASP A 74 2.29 -2.75 3.74
CA ASP A 74 1.59 -3.83 3.05
C ASP A 74 0.10 -3.53 3.12
N LEU A 75 -0.53 -3.35 1.97
CA LEU A 75 -1.96 -3.13 1.91
C LEU A 75 -2.66 -4.48 1.96
N ASP A 76 -3.83 -4.53 2.60
CA ASP A 76 -4.63 -5.76 2.80
C ASP A 76 -5.04 -6.45 1.47
N ASP A 77 -4.80 -5.80 0.33
CA ASP A 77 -5.05 -6.33 -1.01
C ASP A 77 -3.87 -7.20 -1.50
N GLU A 78 -4.18 -8.34 -2.12
CA GLU A 78 -3.17 -9.33 -2.57
C GLU A 78 -2.17 -8.78 -3.61
N ASN A 79 -2.52 -7.71 -4.31
CA ASN A 79 -1.74 -7.19 -5.44
C ASN A 79 -1.16 -5.79 -5.21
N HIS A 80 -1.43 -5.17 -4.06
CA HIS A 80 -1.00 -3.81 -3.79
C HIS A 80 0.04 -3.76 -2.68
N LEU A 81 1.07 -2.94 -2.89
CA LEU A 81 2.12 -2.65 -1.93
C LEU A 81 2.50 -1.16 -1.99
N VAL A 82 2.83 -0.56 -0.85
CA VAL A 82 3.43 0.78 -0.80
C VAL A 82 4.92 0.65 -0.53
N ILE A 83 5.75 1.15 -1.46
CA ILE A 83 7.21 1.09 -1.35
C ILE A 83 7.85 2.49 -1.21
N LYS A 84 9.11 2.52 -0.79
CA LYS A 84 9.90 3.76 -0.74
C LYS A 84 10.29 4.21 -2.15
N GLU A 85 10.06 5.49 -2.45
CA GLU A 85 10.39 6.10 -3.75
C GLU A 85 11.87 5.98 -4.12
N SER A 86 12.77 6.08 -3.14
CA SER A 86 14.22 5.96 -3.36
C SER A 86 14.68 4.56 -3.78
N GLN A 87 13.94 3.51 -3.39
CA GLN A 87 14.35 2.13 -3.60
C GLN A 87 13.71 1.49 -4.84
N LEU A 88 12.72 2.14 -5.46
CA LEU A 88 12.02 1.65 -6.65
C LEU A 88 12.96 1.24 -7.78
N GLN A 89 13.92 2.11 -8.12
CA GLN A 89 14.86 1.84 -9.21
C GLN A 89 15.74 0.63 -8.91
N ASN A 90 16.21 0.50 -7.66
CA ASN A 90 17.02 -0.64 -7.24
C ASN A 90 16.22 -1.94 -7.26
N LEU A 91 14.98 -1.89 -6.78
CA LEU A 91 14.06 -3.02 -6.75
C LEU A 91 13.76 -3.52 -8.18
N LYS A 92 13.51 -2.61 -9.12
CA LYS A 92 13.23 -2.97 -10.52
C LYS A 92 14.41 -3.70 -11.17
N VAL A 93 15.63 -3.19 -11.00
CA VAL A 93 16.83 -3.83 -11.57
C VAL A 93 17.04 -5.23 -11.01
N ARG A 94 16.84 -5.43 -9.70
CA ARG A 94 16.98 -6.75 -9.07
C ARG A 94 15.88 -7.72 -9.53
N LEU A 95 14.64 -7.25 -9.60
CA LEU A 95 13.53 -8.07 -10.08
C LEU A 95 13.73 -8.50 -11.53
N ASP A 96 14.19 -7.59 -12.39
CA ASP A 96 14.48 -7.90 -13.80
C ASP A 96 15.60 -8.97 -13.89
N GLN A 97 16.67 -8.84 -13.10
CA GLN A 97 17.76 -9.83 -13.04
C GLN A 97 17.31 -11.22 -12.58
N ASP A 98 16.57 -11.31 -11.47
CA ASP A 98 16.09 -12.59 -10.94
C ASP A 98 15.05 -13.25 -11.86
N LEU A 99 14.26 -12.47 -12.58
CA LEU A 99 13.31 -13.00 -13.56
C LEU A 99 14.04 -13.57 -14.78
N ASP A 100 15.05 -12.86 -15.29
CA ASP A 100 15.86 -13.33 -16.43
C ASP A 100 16.62 -14.63 -16.08
N GLU A 101 17.19 -14.73 -14.88
CA GLU A 101 17.87 -15.95 -14.41
C GLU A 101 16.93 -17.15 -14.34
N LYS A 102 15.69 -16.96 -13.84
CA LYS A 102 14.69 -18.03 -13.77
C LYS A 102 14.21 -18.49 -15.15
N ILE A 103 14.15 -17.60 -16.12
CA ILE A 103 13.74 -17.94 -17.49
C ILE A 103 14.84 -18.79 -18.14
N MET A 104 16.12 -18.41 -18.02
CA MET A 104 17.22 -19.19 -18.58
C MET A 104 17.35 -20.60 -18.00
N GLN A 105 17.01 -20.80 -16.72
CA GLN A 105 17.04 -22.13 -16.09
C GLN A 105 15.94 -23.08 -16.58
N LEU A 106 14.80 -22.54 -17.04
CA LEU A 106 13.73 -23.37 -17.61
C LEU A 106 14.10 -23.91 -18.99
N ASP A 107 14.78 -23.10 -19.80
CA ASP A 107 15.11 -23.42 -21.19
C ASP A 107 16.15 -24.56 -21.32
N GLU A 108 16.98 -24.78 -20.29
CA GLU A 108 17.92 -25.92 -20.23
C GLU A 108 17.27 -27.23 -19.74
N SER A 109 16.08 -27.18 -19.14
CA SER A 109 15.40 -28.36 -18.57
C SER A 109 14.44 -29.06 -19.54
N GLU A 110 14.17 -28.47 -20.72
CA GLU A 110 13.27 -29.03 -21.73
C GLU A 110 14.01 -29.81 -22.85
N SER A 111 15.29 -30.11 -22.65
CA SER A 111 16.13 -30.92 -23.56
C SER A 111 16.67 -32.19 -22.92
N GLU A 112 15.78 -33.05 -22.39
CA GLU A 112 15.98 -34.52 -22.29
C GLU A 112 14.68 -35.26 -22.60
#